data_AF-A0A7G5EF63-F1
#
_entry.id   AF-A0A7G5EF63-F1
#
_cell.length_a   1.000
_cell.length_b   1.000
_cell.length_c   1.000
_cell.angle_alpha   90.00
_cell.angle_beta   90.00
_cell.angle_gamma   90.00
#
_symmetry.space_group_name_H-M   'P 1'
#
loop_
_entity.id
_entity.type
_entity.pdbx_description
1 polymer ?
#
loop_
_entity_poly.entity_id
_entity_poly.type
_entity_poly.pdbx_seq_one_letter_code
_entity_poly.pdbx_strand_id
1 'polypeptide(L)' 'MATPQQLLIEGLTDAVGFVAGAVLGWGLGSLLGWELFSEGYGAGSIAAIVLVGLGGGAGLQLARRWRSRRADKSS' A
#
# COMPACT_ATOMS: atom_id res chain seq x y z
N MET A 1 -7.32 -27.39 -2.41
CA MET A 1 -6.05 -26.79 -1.94
C MET A 1 -5.53 -25.89 -3.05
N ALA A 2 -5.25 -24.62 -2.77
CA ALA A 2 -4.70 -23.71 -3.78
C ALA A 2 -3.31 -24.21 -4.21
N THR A 3 -3.02 -24.13 -5.51
CA THR A 3 -1.72 -24.51 -6.06
C THR A 3 -0.64 -23.51 -5.63
N PRO A 4 0.64 -23.92 -5.53
CA PRO A 4 1.74 -23.00 -5.21
C PRO A 4 1.78 -21.77 -6.13
N GLN A 5 1.44 -21.95 -7.42
CA GLN A 5 1.35 -20.86 -8.39
C GLN A 5 0.24 -19.84 -8.05
N GLN A 6 -0.90 -20.28 -7.53
CA GLN A 6 -1.96 -19.38 -7.07
C GLN A 6 -1.53 -18.57 -5.84
N LEU A 7 -0.78 -19.19 -4.91
CA LEU A 7 -0.23 -18.51 -3.73
C LEU A 7 0.85 -17.47 -4.10
N LEU A 8 1.64 -17.73 -5.14
CA LEU A 8 2.62 -16.75 -5.64
C LEU A 8 1.93 -15.54 -6.28
N ILE A 9 0.90 -15.77 -7.10
CA ILE A 9 0.11 -14.68 -7.72
C ILE A 9 -0.61 -13.86 -6.64
N GLU A 10 -1.10 -14.52 -5.58
CA GLU A 10 -1.70 -13.90 -4.41
C GLU A 10 -0.73 -12.96 -3.70
N GLY A 11 0.44 -13.49 -3.31
CA GLY A 11 1.48 -12.70 -2.65
C GLY A 11 1.98 -11.55 -3.53
N LEU A 12 2.12 -11.78 -4.83
CA LEU A 12 2.57 -10.74 -5.77
C LEU A 12 1.53 -9.63 -5.92
N THR A 13 0.24 -9.97 -5.99
CA THR A 13 -0.84 -8.97 -6.07
C THR A 13 -0.91 -8.13 -4.79
N ASP A 14 -0.75 -8.76 -3.64
CA ASP A 14 -0.70 -8.08 -2.34
C ASP A 14 0.52 -7.16 -2.23
N ALA A 15 1.70 -7.62 -2.64
CA ALA A 15 2.93 -6.82 -2.65
C ALA A 15 2.82 -5.62 -3.60
N VAL A 16 2.29 -5.81 -4.81
CA VAL A 16 2.05 -4.71 -5.77
C VAL A 16 1.04 -3.71 -5.21
N GLY A 17 -0.03 -4.18 -4.57
CA GLY A 17 -1.01 -3.33 -3.91
C GLY A 17 -0.41 -2.52 -2.76
N PHE A 18 0.48 -3.13 -1.98
CA PHE A 18 1.22 -2.46 -0.92
C PHE A 18 2.17 -1.38 -1.46
N VAL A 19 3.00 -1.72 -2.46
CA VAL A 19 3.96 -0.76 -3.05
C VAL A 19 3.24 0.40 -3.72
N ALA A 20 2.18 0.14 -4.48
CA ALA A 20 1.36 1.18 -5.09
C ALA A 20 0.73 2.09 -4.03
N GLY A 21 0.19 1.51 -2.95
CA GLY A 21 -0.35 2.27 -1.82
C GLY A 21 0.70 3.11 -1.09
N ALA A 22 1.91 2.58 -0.90
CA ALA A 22 3.01 3.28 -0.27
C ALA A 22 3.51 4.46 -1.12
N VAL A 23 3.62 4.27 -2.45
CA VAL A 23 3.98 5.33 -3.40
C VAL A 23 2.92 6.43 -3.43
N LEU A 24 1.63 6.08 -3.40
CA LEU A 24 0.54 7.06 -3.31
C LEU A 24 0.55 7.80 -1.96
N GLY A 25 0.80 7.09 -0.86
CA GLY A 25 0.95 7.70 0.46
C GLY A 25 2.14 8.66 0.52
N TRP A 26 3.26 8.30 -0.10
CA TRP A 26 4.41 9.18 -0.23
C TRP A 26 4.09 10.41 -1.09
N GLY A 27 3.42 10.21 -2.23
CA GLY A 27 2.96 11.30 -3.10
C GLY A 27 1.97 12.24 -2.43
N LEU A 28 1.05 11.73 -1.61
CA LEU A 28 0.13 12.56 -0.82
C LEU A 28 0.86 13.32 0.28
N GLY A 29 1.83 12.69 0.96
CA GLY A 29 2.65 13.35 1.97
C GLY A 29 3.52 14.47 1.38
N SER A 30 4.09 14.24 0.20
CA SER A 30 4.87 15.26 -0.51
C SER A 30 3.99 16.39 -1.04
N LEU A 31 2.77 16.11 -1.54
CA LEU A 31 1.80 17.14 -1.93
C LEU A 31 1.30 17.98 -0.76
N LEU A 32 1.20 17.39 0.44
CA LEU A 32 0.85 18.10 1.67
C LEU A 32 2.01 18.96 2.22
N GLY A 33 3.15 19.00 1.52
CA GLY A 33 4.33 19.78 1.93
C GLY A 33 5.07 19.19 3.12
N TRP A 34 4.82 17.92 3.47
CA TRP A 34 5.64 17.21 4.44
C TRP A 34 6.93 16.76 3.77
N GLU A 35 7.93 17.62 3.86
CA GLU A 35 9.32 17.32 3.52
C GLU A 35 9.79 16.13 4.38
N LEU A 36 9.76 14.92 3.80
CA LEU A 36 10.32 13.71 4.41
C LEU A 36 11.80 13.91 4.79
N PHE A 37 12.47 14.85 4.12
CA PHE A 37 13.88 15.21 4.22
C PHE A 37 14.13 16.58 4.87
N SER A 38 13.19 17.16 5.62
CA SER A 38 13.52 18.34 6.42
C SER A 38 14.58 17.98 7.46
N GLU A 39 15.64 18.78 7.56
CA GLU A 39 16.78 18.52 8.43
C GLU A 39 16.35 18.49 9.92
N GLY A 40 16.59 17.35 10.57
CA GLY A 40 16.08 17.03 11.90
C GLY A 40 14.77 16.22 11.83
N TYR A 41 14.63 15.22 12.69
CA TYR A 41 13.41 14.41 12.87
C TYR A 41 12.20 15.29 13.28
N GLY A 42 11.74 16.15 12.38
CA GLY A 42 10.61 17.04 12.59
C GLY A 42 9.31 16.26 12.52
N ALA A 43 8.26 16.78 13.15
CA ALA A 43 6.93 16.17 13.13
C ALA A 43 6.43 15.83 11.70
N GLY A 44 6.90 16.56 10.68
CA GLY A 44 6.64 16.27 9.26
C GLY A 44 7.19 14.93 8.77
N SER A 45 8.43 14.57 9.13
CA SER A 45 9.03 13.29 8.74
C SER A 45 8.29 12.10 9.37
N ILE A 46 7.88 12.22 10.64
CA ILE A 46 7.10 11.19 11.34
C ILE A 46 5.70 11.07 10.72
N ALA A 47 5.03 12.20 10.49
CA ALA A 47 3.70 12.21 9.86
C ALA A 47 3.73 11.57 8.47
N ALA A 48 4.76 11.84 7.68
CA ALA A 48 4.89 11.27 6.36
C ALA A 48 5.29 9.77 6.38
N ILE A 49 6.11 9.29 7.33
CA ILE A 49 6.33 7.84 7.53
C ILE A 49 5.01 7.13 7.87
N VAL A 50 4.23 7.70 8.78
CA VAL A 50 2.91 7.16 9.15
C VAL A 50 1.98 7.18 7.94
N LEU A 51 1.96 8.25 7.16
CA LEU A 51 1.12 8.36 5.96
C LEU A 51 1.51 7.35 4.88
N VAL A 52 2.81 7.09 4.69
CA VAL A 52 3.32 6.05 3.77
C VAL A 52 2.94 4.65 4.27
N GLY A 53 3.12 4.37 5.56
CA GLY A 53 2.73 3.11 6.17
C GLY A 53 1.22 2.85 6.08
N LEU A 54 0.40 3.87 6.35
CA LEU A 54 -1.04 3.82 6.19
C LEU A 54 -1.45 3.68 4.72
N GLY A 55 -0.79 4.38 3.80
CA GLY A 55 -1.00 4.26 2.36
C GLY A 55 -0.72 2.85 1.85
N GLY A 56 0.41 2.27 2.25
CA GLY A 56 0.78 0.89 1.91
C GLY A 56 -0.20 -0.14 2.49
N GLY A 57 -0.56 0.00 3.76
CA GLY A 57 -1.55 -0.87 4.41
C GLY A 57 -2.95 -0.76 3.79
N ALA A 58 -3.39 0.45 3.43
CA ALA A 58 -4.67 0.68 2.76
C ALA A 58 -4.67 0.13 1.32
N GLY A 59 -3.56 0.29 0.58
CA GLY A 59 -3.39 -0.26 -0.77
C GLY A 59 -3.42 -1.80 -0.78
N LEU A 60 -2.79 -2.43 0.22
CA LEU A 60 -2.86 -3.87 0.44
C LEU A 60 -4.31 -4.33 0.71
N GLN A 61 -5.02 -3.66 1.61
CA GLN A 61 -6.43 -3.97 1.91
C GLN A 61 -7.35 -3.80 0.70
N LEU A 62 -7.09 -2.77 -0.13
CA LEU A 62 -7.85 -2.51 -1.34
C LEU A 62 -7.59 -3.58 -2.40
N ALA A 63 -6.32 -3.96 -2.63
CA ALA A 63 -5.94 -5.05 -3.54
C ALA A 63 -6.58 -6.38 -3.12
N ARG A 64 -6.54 -6.67 -1.82
CA ARG A 64 -7.17 -7.87 -1.23
C ARG A 64 -8.68 -7.88 -1.44
N ARG A 65 -9.37 -6.76 -1.15
CA ARG A 65 -10.82 -6.60 -1.41
C ARG A 65 -11.17 -6.73 -2.89
N TRP A 66 -10.36 -6.16 -3.78
CA TRP A 66 -10.63 -6.19 -5.21
C TRP A 66 -10.49 -7.61 -5.78
N ARG A 67 -9.55 -8.39 -5.23
CA ARG A 67 -9.40 -9.81 -5.54
C ARG A 67 -10.54 -10.67 -5.00
N SER A 68 -10.94 -10.48 -3.74
CA SER A 68 -12.12 -11.19 -3.18
C SER A 68 -13.39 -10.93 -4.01
N ARG A 69 -13.63 -9.67 -4.41
CA ARG A 69 -14.77 -9.32 -5.28
C ARG A 69 -14.71 -9.95 -6.68
N ARG A 70 -13.51 -10.23 -7.19
CA ARG A 70 -13.31 -10.91 -8.49
C ARG A 70 -13.45 -12.43 -8.37
N ALA A 71 -13.08 -13.00 -7.22
CA ALA A 71 -13.33 -14.42 -6.92
C ALA A 71 -14.85 -14.69 -6.80
N ASP A 72 -15.60 -13.77 -6.19
CA ASP A 72 -17.07 -13.89 -6.04
C ASP A 72 -17.82 -13.78 -7.38
N LYS A 73 -17.29 -13.02 -8.35
CA LYS A 73 -17.93 -12.83 -9.67
C LYS A 73 -17.72 -14.01 -10.63
N SER A 74 -17.05 -15.07 -10.19
CA SER A 74 -16.84 -16.30 -10.97
C SER A 74 -17.64 -17.50 -10.42
N SER A 75 -18.58 -17.28 -9.50
CA SER A 75 -19.49 -18.31 -8.96
C SER A 75 -20.92 -18.13 -9.42
#